data_AF-A0A967NY88-F1
#
_entry.id   AF-A0A967NY88-F1
#
_cell.length_a   1.000
_cell.length_b   1.000
_cell.length_c   1.000
_cell.angle_alpha   90.00
_cell.angle_beta   90.00
_cell.angle_gamma   90.00
#
_symmetry.space_group_name_H-M   'P 1'
#
loop_
_entity.id
_entity.type
_entity.pdbx_description
1 polymer ?
#
loop_
_entity_poly.entity_id
_entity_poly.type
_entity_poly.pdbx_seq_one_letter_code
_entity_poly.pdbx_strand_id
1 'polypeptide(L)' 'MTDSYEGLKVLVIDDSKTIRRTAETLLKKVGCEVITAEDGFE' A
#
# COMPACT_ATOMS: atom_id res chain seq x y z
N MET A 1 12.23 5.78 -18.38
CA MET A 1 11.00 5.07 -17.94
C MET A 1 10.37 5.92 -16.86
N THR A 2 9.29 6.61 -17.18
CA THR A 2 8.43 7.25 -16.18
C THR A 2 7.31 6.26 -15.90
N ASP A 3 7.62 5.22 -15.12
CA ASP A 3 6.58 4.34 -14.61
C ASP A 3 5.79 5.17 -13.59
N SER A 4 4.66 5.73 -14.03
CA SER A 4 3.75 6.44 -13.16
C SER A 4 2.97 5.39 -12.39
N TYR A 5 3.31 5.21 -11.11
CA TYR A 5 2.55 4.37 -10.17
C TYR A 5 1.23 5.04 -9.73
N GLU A 6 0.94 6.22 -10.28
CA GLU A 6 -0.25 6.99 -10.02
C GLU A 6 -1.52 6.24 -10.44
N GLY A 7 -2.46 6.10 -9.51
CA GLY A 7 -3.72 5.37 -9.71
C GLY A 7 -3.60 3.85 -9.64
N LEU A 8 -2.41 3.29 -9.37
CA LEU A 8 -2.27 1.85 -9.18
C LEU A 8 -2.94 1.43 -7.86
N LYS A 9 -3.87 0.46 -7.92
CA LYS A 9 -4.47 -0.13 -6.72
C LYS A 9 -3.54 -1.18 -6.12
N VAL A 10 -3.18 -1.00 -4.85
CA VAL A 10 -2.25 -1.85 -4.11
C VAL A 10 -2.90 -2.32 -2.81
N LEU A 11 -2.89 -3.63 -2.57
CA LEU A 11 -3.27 -4.24 -1.30
C LEU A 11 -2.01 -4.60 -0.51
N VAL A 12 -1.88 -4.07 0.71
CA VAL A 12 -0.78 -4.39 1.64
C VAL A 12 -1.32 -5.29 2.75
N ILE A 13 -0.77 -6.51 2.84
CA ILE A 13 -1.10 -7.48 3.89
C ILE A 13 0.16 -7.74 4.70
N ASP A 14 0.11 -7.46 6.00
CA ASP A 14 1.20 -7.66 6.94
C ASP A 14 0.61 -7.68 8.36
N ASP A 15 1.14 -8.49 9.27
CA ASP A 15 0.62 -8.60 10.64
C ASP A 15 1.05 -7.41 11.52
N SER A 16 2.11 -6.70 11.14
CA SER A 16 2.63 -5.54 11.85
C SER A 16 1.96 -4.24 11.42
N LYS A 17 1.24 -3.61 12.36
CA LYS A 17 0.62 -2.29 12.17
C LYS A 17 1.62 -1.21 11.74
N THR A 18 2.85 -1.26 12.24
CA THR A 18 3.89 -0.28 11.91
C THR A 18 4.36 -0.44 10.46
N ILE A 19 4.51 -1.68 9.99
CA ILE A 19 4.93 -1.96 8.62
C ILE A 19 3.83 -1.57 7.64
N ARG A 20 2.57 -1.97 7.90
CA ARG A 20 1.42 -1.56 7.06
C ARG A 20 1.35 -0.05 6.89
N ARG A 21 1.46 0.70 7.99
CA ARG A 21 1.40 2.18 7.95
C ARG A 21 2.58 2.80 7.21
N THR A 22 3.75 2.20 7.32
CA THR A 22 4.96 2.67 6.61
C THR A 22 4.80 2.45 5.11
N ALA A 23 4.38 1.25 4.69
CA ALA A 23 4.13 0.92 3.29
C ALA A 23 3.03 1.80 2.69
N GLU A 24 1.91 1.97 3.39
CA GLU A 24 0.82 2.85 2.96
C GLU A 24 1.30 4.29 2.73
N THR A 25 2.09 4.83 3.66
CA THR A 25 2.63 6.19 3.55
C THR A 25 3.55 6.35 2.33
N LEU A 26 4.41 5.37 2.06
CA LEU A 26 5.33 5.41 0.93
C LEU A 26 4.61 5.27 -0.41
N LEU A 27 3.64 4.35 -0.48
CA LEU A 27 2.87 4.07 -1.69
C LEU A 27 1.91 5.21 -2.05
N LYS A 28 1.25 5.84 -1.08
CA LYS A 28 0.43 7.03 -1.34
C LYS A 28 1.26 8.22 -1.83
N LYS A 29 2.52 8.37 -1.36
CA LYS A 29 3.43 9.43 -1.83
C LYS A 29 3.78 9.29 -3.31
N VAL A 30 3.75 8.08 -3.86
CA VAL A 30 3.99 7.82 -5.29
C VAL A 30 2.69 7.76 -6.10
N GLY A 31 1.55 8.11 -5.50
CA GLY A 31 0.25 8.21 -6.17
C GLY A 31 -0.57 6.92 -6.21
N CYS A 32 -0.18 5.88 -5.49
CA CYS A 32 -0.95 4.64 -5.45
C CYS A 32 -2.23 4.77 -4.61
N GLU A 33 -3.27 4.06 -5.01
CA GLU A 33 -4.46 3.81 -4.20
C GLU A 33 -4.19 2.58 -3.31
N VAL A 34 -4.00 2.81 -2.01
CA VAL A 34 -3.58 1.76 -1.08
C VAL A 34 -4.74 1.28 -0.22
N ILE A 35 -4.91 -0.03 -0.15
CA ILE A 35 -5.80 -0.76 0.76
C ILE A 35 -4.90 -1.60 1.68
N THR A 36 -5.27 -1.73 2.95
CA THR A 36 -4.51 -2.54 3.91
C THR A 36 -5.41 -3.58 4.55
N ALA A 37 -4.89 -4.78 4.74
CA ALA A 37 -5.52 -5.84 5.53
C ALA A 37 -4.52 -6.41 6.53
N GLU A 38 -5.01 -6.93 7.66
CA GLU A 38 -4.17 -7.59 8.67
C GLU A 38 -3.89 -9.05 8.31
N ASP A 39 -4.80 -9.68 7.56
CA ASP A 39 -4.68 -11.03 7.04
C ASP A 39 -5.37 -11.16 5.66
N GLY A 40 -5.38 -12.37 5.11
CA GLY A 40 -5.98 -12.65 3.79
C GLY A 40 -7.48 -12.98 3.82
N PHE A 41 -8.16 -12.75 4.95
CA PHE A 41 -9.60 -13.02 5.11
C PHE A 41 -10.45 -11.74 5.08
N GLU A 42 -9.87 -10.57 5.40
CA GLU A 42 -10.50 -9.24 5.32
C GLU A 42 -10.10 -8.43 4.07
#